data_AF-A0A7S0A6V4-F1
#
_entry.id   AF-A0A7S0A6V4-F1
#
_cell.length_a   1.000
_cell.length_b   1.000
_cell.length_c   1.000
_cell.angle_alpha   90.00
_cell.angle_beta   90.00
_cell.angle_gamma   90.00
#
_symmetry.space_group_name_H-M   'P 1'
#
loop_
_entity.id
_entity.type
_entity.pdbx_description
1 polymer ?
#
loop_
_entity_poly.entity_id
_entity_poly.type
_entity_poly.pdbx_seq_one_letter_code
_entity_poly.pdbx_strand_id
1 'polypeptide(L)'
;MAPLPGMSDLQMSVEMLGLEANSSHVLGHLVKVNNPIGRVSLALPPGGCGTREKTSVTAQKHHPKCRLAINAGYFNVTDGACIGNLVSDGVVIQTVPLAQSNVNFGIRDGKFVIGYFTPEELQGFEQVVSGVTWLVRDGKSYVQQGWREANTTVQTSGDKYATNLASRTAVGVDKDGRLIILQIDGSIAVGHLKRGLNMFQLADLLIENGAVHAINLDGGGSSAMARDGVLINYPSDMRPPSCDASGKHQCERPVSTVLCVHELPEIVEQAVGQPSNQNAMLAGVAFLTFATGCISAFGLLVLFPNLMPGRKGMARQISGESAASSTAA
;
A
#
# COMPACT_ATOMS: atom_id res chain seq x y z
N MET A 1 10.12 1.92 -22.97
CA MET A 1 9.48 3.09 -23.59
C MET A 1 10.04 4.28 -22.84
N ALA A 2 10.58 5.30 -23.51
CA ALA A 2 11.04 6.50 -22.79
C ALA A 2 9.83 7.25 -22.22
N PRO A 3 9.98 8.12 -21.20
CA PRO A 3 8.97 9.12 -20.89
C PRO A 3 8.52 9.77 -22.19
N LEU A 4 7.21 9.95 -22.38
CA LEU A 4 6.69 10.59 -23.58
C LEU A 4 7.43 11.93 -23.77
N PRO A 5 8.02 12.21 -24.96
CA PRO A 5 8.89 13.35 -25.16
C PRO A 5 8.22 14.66 -24.69
N GLY A 6 8.88 15.38 -23.76
CA GLY A 6 8.40 16.66 -23.23
C GLY A 6 7.60 16.59 -21.91
N MET A 7 7.47 15.43 -21.26
CA MET A 7 6.72 15.31 -19.99
C MET A 7 7.63 14.92 -18.81
N SER A 8 8.08 15.92 -18.04
CA SER A 8 8.92 15.74 -16.85
C SER A 8 8.14 15.38 -15.59
N ASP A 9 6.86 15.78 -15.50
CA ASP A 9 6.08 15.72 -14.27
C ASP A 9 5.01 14.61 -14.33
N LEU A 10 4.47 14.23 -13.17
CA LEU A 10 3.29 13.36 -13.11
C LEU A 10 2.10 14.04 -13.81
N GLN A 11 1.58 13.38 -14.84
CA GLN A 11 0.31 13.75 -15.45
C GLN A 11 -0.77 12.77 -15.05
N MET A 12 -1.66 13.23 -14.17
CA MET A 12 -2.76 12.43 -13.63
C MET A 12 -4.05 13.25 -13.59
N SER A 13 -5.14 12.69 -14.08
CA SER A 13 -6.50 13.19 -13.84
C SER A 13 -7.19 12.34 -12.78
N VAL A 14 -7.97 12.96 -11.90
CA VAL A 14 -8.84 12.28 -10.93
C VAL A 14 -10.23 12.86 -11.10
N GLU A 15 -11.15 12.05 -11.60
CA GLU A 15 -12.53 12.42 -11.90
C GLU A 15 -13.48 11.67 -10.97
N MET A 16 -14.39 12.38 -10.31
CA MET A 16 -15.48 11.74 -9.56
C MET A 16 -16.57 11.31 -10.54
N LEU A 17 -17.00 10.06 -10.42
CA LEU A 17 -18.07 9.48 -11.22
C LEU A 17 -19.38 9.47 -10.43
N GLY A 18 -20.49 9.73 -11.12
CA GLY A 18 -21.85 9.45 -10.66
C GLY A 18 -22.56 8.57 -11.68
N LEU A 19 -23.00 7.40 -11.26
CA LEU A 19 -23.52 6.35 -12.15
C LEU A 19 -24.87 5.86 -11.62
N GLU A 20 -25.80 5.57 -12.53
CA GLU A 20 -27.03 4.85 -12.19
C GLU A 20 -26.82 3.36 -12.40
N ALA A 21 -26.85 2.58 -11.32
CA ALA A 21 -26.70 1.14 -11.37
C ALA A 21 -27.76 0.47 -10.50
N ASN A 22 -28.56 -0.42 -11.09
CA ASN A 22 -29.58 -1.20 -10.39
C ASN A 22 -30.53 -0.32 -9.55
N SER A 23 -30.99 0.80 -10.13
CA SER A 23 -31.86 1.79 -9.49
C SER A 23 -31.24 2.48 -8.25
N SER A 24 -29.91 2.49 -8.16
CA SER A 24 -29.16 3.20 -7.12
C SER A 24 -28.14 4.13 -7.76
N HIS A 25 -27.99 5.31 -7.15
CA HIS A 25 -26.89 6.20 -7.47
C HIS A 25 -25.59 5.67 -6.85
N VAL A 26 -24.57 5.47 -7.69
CA VAL A 26 -23.27 4.92 -7.31
C VAL A 26 -22.20 5.97 -7.61
N LEU A 27 -21.38 6.25 -6.60
CA LEU A 27 -20.24 7.14 -6.72
C LEU A 27 -18.96 6.33 -6.95
N GLY A 28 -17.97 6.98 -7.54
CA GLY A 28 -16.64 6.41 -7.68
C GLY A 28 -15.63 7.43 -8.19
N HIS A 29 -14.45 6.95 -8.53
CA HIS A 29 -13.38 7.74 -9.10
C HIS A 29 -12.75 7.02 -10.28
N LEU A 30 -12.55 7.77 -11.36
CA LEU A 30 -11.74 7.39 -12.51
C LEU A 30 -10.44 8.17 -12.48
N VAL A 31 -9.34 7.45 -12.61
CA VAL A 31 -8.01 8.05 -12.70
C VAL A 31 -7.33 7.58 -13.96
N LYS A 32 -6.73 8.53 -14.69
CA LYS A 32 -5.84 8.24 -15.82
C LYS A 32 -4.47 8.82 -15.53
N VAL A 33 -3.43 7.98 -15.56
CA VAL A 33 -2.03 8.40 -15.42
C VAL A 33 -1.38 8.35 -16.80
N ASN A 34 -1.15 9.53 -17.38
CA ASN A 34 -0.63 9.68 -18.75
C ASN A 34 0.89 9.54 -18.83
N ASN A 35 1.61 9.75 -17.71
CA ASN A 35 3.06 9.58 -17.62
C ASN A 35 3.45 8.64 -16.46
N PRO A 36 3.14 7.33 -16.55
CA PRO A 36 3.23 6.42 -15.41
C PRO A 36 4.64 5.87 -15.13
N ILE A 37 5.59 6.02 -16.06
CA ILE A 37 6.90 5.38 -16.00
C ILE A 37 7.68 5.90 -14.78
N GLY A 38 8.16 4.98 -13.93
CA GLY A 38 8.88 5.28 -12.69
C GLY A 38 8.05 5.92 -11.58
N ARG A 39 6.73 6.00 -11.76
CA ARG A 39 5.80 6.73 -10.87
C ARG A 39 4.76 5.85 -10.21
N VAL A 40 4.91 4.52 -10.32
CA VAL A 40 3.99 3.56 -9.76
C VAL A 40 4.77 2.53 -8.96
N SER A 41 4.47 2.44 -7.67
CA SER A 41 5.05 1.48 -6.75
C SER A 41 3.97 0.70 -6.04
N LEU A 42 4.28 -0.55 -5.67
CA LEU A 42 3.41 -1.35 -4.82
C LEU A 42 3.89 -1.22 -3.37
N ALA A 43 3.28 -0.30 -2.62
CA ALA A 43 3.63 -0.07 -1.23
C ALA A 43 3.11 -1.19 -0.31
N LEU A 44 3.99 -1.66 0.57
CA LEU A 44 3.63 -2.51 1.70
C LEU A 44 3.16 -1.68 2.90
N PRO A 45 2.39 -2.26 3.85
CA PRO A 45 2.15 -1.58 5.11
C PRO A 45 3.49 -1.46 5.87
N PRO A 46 3.63 -0.53 6.83
CA PRO A 46 4.91 -0.27 7.51
C PRO A 46 5.55 -1.49 8.18
N GLY A 47 4.74 -2.47 8.61
CA GLY A 47 5.22 -3.73 9.17
C GLY A 47 5.50 -4.84 8.14
N GLY A 48 5.39 -4.53 6.84
CA GLY A 48 5.54 -5.48 5.75
C GLY A 48 4.35 -6.41 5.55
N CYS A 49 4.51 -7.38 4.65
CA CYS A 49 3.53 -8.42 4.41
C CYS A 49 3.20 -9.19 5.70
N GLY A 50 1.92 -9.49 5.94
CA GLY A 50 1.45 -10.04 7.22
C GLY A 50 0.95 -8.98 8.21
N THR A 51 1.17 -7.70 7.93
CA THR A 51 0.58 -6.58 8.68
C THR A 51 -0.46 -5.84 7.85
N ARG A 52 -1.21 -4.93 8.50
CA ARG A 52 -2.26 -4.14 7.85
C ARG A 52 -2.15 -2.69 8.27
N GLU A 53 -2.41 -1.79 7.34
CA GLU A 53 -2.44 -0.34 7.56
C GLU A 53 -3.47 0.29 6.61
N LYS A 54 -4.02 1.44 6.97
CA LYS A 54 -4.92 2.19 6.10
C LYS A 54 -4.22 2.62 4.82
N THR A 55 -4.93 2.59 3.69
CA THR A 55 -4.42 3.07 2.39
C THR A 55 -3.94 4.52 2.51
N SER A 56 -4.73 5.37 3.18
CA SER A 56 -4.38 6.77 3.45
C SER A 56 -3.07 6.91 4.25
N VAL A 57 -2.83 6.06 5.25
CA VAL A 57 -1.64 6.12 6.10
C VAL A 57 -0.42 5.56 5.39
N THR A 58 -0.54 4.43 4.69
CA THR A 58 0.53 3.89 3.84
C THR A 58 0.94 4.91 2.78
N ALA A 59 -0.03 5.61 2.18
CA ALA A 59 0.22 6.67 1.21
C ALA A 59 1.05 7.84 1.76
N GLN A 60 0.79 8.25 3.00
CA GLN A 60 1.54 9.32 3.67
C GLN A 60 2.97 8.92 4.03
N LYS A 61 3.17 7.64 4.37
CA LYS A 61 4.45 7.07 4.82
C LYS A 61 5.36 6.61 3.67
N HIS A 62 4.81 6.39 2.47
CA HIS A 62 5.59 5.99 1.31
C HIS A 62 6.58 7.09 0.88
N HIS A 63 7.73 6.69 0.34
CA HIS A 63 8.77 7.59 -0.14
C HIS A 63 9.23 7.14 -1.54
N PRO A 64 9.00 7.94 -2.60
CA PRO A 64 8.35 9.26 -2.62
C PRO A 64 6.88 9.23 -2.17
N LYS A 65 6.38 10.33 -1.60
CA LYS A 65 4.99 10.38 -1.11
C LYS A 65 4.00 10.10 -2.25
N CYS A 66 2.98 9.28 -1.96
CA CYS A 66 1.93 9.01 -2.93
C CYS A 66 1.11 10.27 -3.19
N ARG A 67 1.03 10.69 -4.46
CA ARG A 67 0.07 11.69 -4.94
C ARG A 67 -1.33 11.10 -5.02
N LEU A 68 -1.42 9.80 -5.33
CA LEU A 68 -2.63 8.99 -5.28
C LEU A 68 -2.29 7.60 -4.78
N ALA A 69 -3.18 6.98 -4.02
CA ALA A 69 -3.06 5.60 -3.58
C ALA A 69 -4.42 4.89 -3.62
N ILE A 70 -4.41 3.61 -3.97
CA ILE A 70 -5.56 2.72 -3.82
C ILE A 70 -5.16 1.46 -3.05
N ASN A 71 -6.13 0.82 -2.41
CA ASN A 71 -5.92 -0.55 -1.94
C ASN A 71 -5.61 -1.48 -3.13
N ALA A 72 -4.81 -2.51 -2.92
CA ALA A 72 -4.38 -3.39 -4.01
C ALA A 72 -4.74 -4.87 -3.77
N GLY A 73 -3.76 -5.70 -3.43
CA GLY A 73 -3.91 -7.14 -3.38
C GLY A 73 -4.81 -7.64 -2.26
N TYR A 74 -5.32 -8.85 -2.47
CA TYR A 74 -6.07 -9.59 -1.45
C TYR A 74 -5.18 -9.98 -0.27
N PHE A 75 -5.80 -10.18 0.88
CA PHE A 75 -5.14 -10.63 2.10
C PHE A 75 -6.07 -11.47 2.95
N ASN A 76 -5.50 -12.29 3.82
CA ASN A 76 -6.26 -13.04 4.80
C ASN A 76 -6.71 -12.08 5.92
N VAL A 77 -8.02 -11.89 6.04
CA VAL A 77 -8.62 -10.94 6.99
C VAL A 77 -8.43 -11.33 8.46
N THR A 78 -8.09 -12.59 8.73
CA THR A 78 -7.89 -13.13 10.08
C THR A 78 -6.47 -12.86 10.58
N ASP A 79 -5.45 -13.24 9.81
CA ASP A 79 -4.03 -13.16 10.23
C ASP A 79 -3.23 -12.06 9.53
N GLY A 80 -3.77 -11.42 8.48
CA GLY A 80 -3.12 -10.35 7.74
C GLY A 80 -2.16 -10.81 6.63
N ALA A 81 -2.01 -12.12 6.38
CA ALA A 81 -1.10 -12.63 5.36
C ALA A 81 -1.48 -12.13 3.95
N CYS A 82 -0.48 -11.75 3.14
CA CYS A 82 -0.71 -11.39 1.74
C CYS A 82 -1.08 -12.61 0.93
N ILE A 83 -1.91 -12.43 -0.10
CA ILE A 83 -2.32 -13.53 -0.98
C ILE A 83 -1.82 -13.29 -2.41
N GLY A 84 -1.30 -14.36 -3.02
CA GLY A 84 -0.84 -14.37 -4.40
C GLY A 84 0.63 -13.98 -4.56
N ASN A 85 1.01 -13.67 -5.79
CA ASN A 85 2.33 -13.18 -6.14
C ASN A 85 2.48 -11.73 -5.69
N LEU A 86 3.63 -11.44 -5.08
CA LEU A 86 3.93 -10.12 -4.56
C LEU A 86 5.41 -9.79 -4.83
N VAL A 87 5.61 -8.75 -5.63
CA VAL A 87 6.92 -8.15 -5.91
C VAL A 87 6.82 -6.65 -5.65
N SER A 88 7.76 -6.11 -4.88
CA SER A 88 7.84 -4.68 -4.56
C SER A 88 9.28 -4.22 -4.79
N ASP A 89 9.46 -3.19 -5.60
CA ASP A 89 10.75 -2.58 -5.89
C ASP A 89 11.84 -3.59 -6.31
N GLY A 90 11.45 -4.55 -7.17
CA GLY A 90 12.33 -5.62 -7.66
C GLY A 90 12.55 -6.77 -6.67
N VAL A 91 12.03 -6.67 -5.45
CA VAL A 91 12.17 -7.71 -4.42
C VAL A 91 10.96 -8.64 -4.47
N VAL A 92 11.19 -9.91 -4.76
CA VAL A 92 10.18 -10.96 -4.68
C VAL A 92 9.90 -11.29 -3.21
N ILE A 93 8.72 -10.90 -2.73
CA ILE A 93 8.29 -11.10 -1.33
C ILE A 93 7.59 -12.45 -1.18
N GLN A 94 6.73 -12.79 -2.13
CA GLN A 94 5.99 -14.04 -2.14
C GLN A 94 5.69 -14.47 -3.57
N THR A 95 5.73 -15.78 -3.82
CA THR A 95 5.25 -16.39 -5.07
C THR A 95 4.32 -17.56 -4.76
N VAL A 96 3.48 -17.88 -5.73
CA VAL A 96 2.66 -19.11 -5.72
C VAL A 96 2.96 -19.93 -6.99
N PRO A 97 2.78 -21.26 -6.96
CA PRO A 97 2.85 -22.06 -8.18
C PRO A 97 1.86 -21.54 -9.24
N LEU A 98 2.23 -21.63 -10.52
CA LEU A 98 1.39 -21.13 -11.62
C LEU A 98 -0.05 -21.68 -11.57
N ALA A 99 -0.22 -22.94 -11.20
CA ALA A 99 -1.54 -23.59 -11.06
C ALA A 99 -2.43 -22.99 -9.95
N GLN A 100 -1.85 -22.23 -9.02
CA GLN A 100 -2.55 -21.53 -7.93
C GLN A 100 -2.59 -20.01 -8.15
N SER A 101 -1.92 -19.52 -9.19
CA SER A 101 -1.78 -18.09 -9.47
C SER A 101 -3.08 -17.52 -10.00
N ASN A 102 -3.47 -16.37 -9.45
CA ASN A 102 -4.49 -15.53 -10.07
C ASN A 102 -3.84 -14.59 -11.10
N VAL A 103 -4.67 -13.85 -11.83
CA VAL A 103 -4.19 -12.81 -12.73
C VAL A 103 -3.40 -11.76 -11.96
N ASN A 104 -2.29 -11.31 -12.53
CA ASN A 104 -1.39 -10.34 -11.92
C ASN A 104 -1.34 -9.07 -12.76
N PHE A 105 -1.22 -7.93 -12.08
CA PHE A 105 -0.77 -6.68 -12.67
C PHE A 105 0.67 -6.46 -12.22
N GLY A 106 1.56 -6.17 -13.16
CA GLY A 106 2.96 -5.93 -12.85
C GLY A 106 3.61 -4.90 -13.74
N ILE A 107 4.82 -4.48 -13.33
CA ILE A 107 5.68 -3.57 -14.05
C ILE A 107 6.99 -4.30 -14.35
N ARG A 108 7.36 -4.35 -15.63
CA ARG A 108 8.64 -4.91 -16.09
C ARG A 108 9.15 -4.07 -17.26
N ASP A 109 10.43 -3.69 -17.21
CA ASP A 109 11.07 -2.84 -18.21
C ASP A 109 10.32 -1.52 -18.46
N GLY A 110 9.79 -0.92 -17.38
CA GLY A 110 8.98 0.29 -17.43
C GLY A 110 7.65 0.15 -18.20
N LYS A 111 7.14 -1.08 -18.38
CA LYS A 111 5.85 -1.36 -19.02
C LYS A 111 4.91 -2.07 -18.05
N PHE A 112 3.64 -1.72 -18.13
CA PHE A 112 2.59 -2.49 -17.47
C PHE A 112 2.32 -3.79 -18.21
N VAL A 113 2.26 -4.89 -17.45
CA VAL A 113 1.97 -6.22 -17.96
C VAL A 113 0.88 -6.85 -17.11
N ILE A 114 -0.13 -7.43 -17.75
CA ILE A 114 -1.19 -8.20 -17.08
C ILE A 114 -1.11 -9.65 -17.57
N GLY A 115 -1.13 -10.60 -16.64
CA GLY A 115 -1.11 -12.01 -16.99
C GLY A 115 -0.83 -12.96 -15.82
N TYR A 116 -0.45 -14.18 -16.19
CA TYR A 116 -0.07 -15.26 -15.28
C TYR A 116 1.41 -15.54 -15.48
N PHE A 117 2.16 -15.66 -14.39
CA PHE A 117 3.63 -15.75 -14.42
C PHE A 117 4.11 -16.88 -13.52
N THR A 118 5.18 -17.56 -13.94
CA THR A 118 5.89 -18.52 -13.08
C THR A 118 6.74 -17.79 -12.03
N PRO A 119 7.12 -18.46 -10.93
CA PRO A 119 8.04 -17.90 -9.94
C PRO A 119 9.36 -17.38 -10.53
N GLU A 120 9.87 -18.03 -11.57
CA GLU A 120 11.11 -17.64 -12.26
C GLU A 120 10.92 -16.35 -13.05
N GLU A 121 9.79 -16.18 -13.75
CA GLU A 121 9.49 -14.97 -14.52
C GLU A 121 9.34 -13.73 -13.61
N LEU A 122 8.85 -13.92 -12.38
CA LEU A 122 8.63 -12.84 -11.40
C LEU A 122 9.93 -12.16 -10.96
N GLN A 123 11.09 -12.80 -11.10
CA GLN A 123 12.40 -12.21 -10.78
C GLN A 123 12.74 -11.01 -11.68
N GLY A 124 12.10 -10.89 -12.84
CA GLY A 124 12.31 -9.79 -13.78
C GLY A 124 11.37 -8.60 -13.57
N PHE A 125 10.50 -8.62 -12.57
CA PHE A 125 9.51 -7.55 -12.36
C PHE A 125 9.99 -6.53 -11.32
N GLU A 126 9.64 -5.26 -11.54
CA GLU A 126 9.79 -4.18 -10.58
C GLU A 126 8.67 -4.21 -9.55
N GLN A 127 7.43 -4.44 -9.99
CA GLN A 127 6.24 -4.48 -9.15
C GLN A 127 5.32 -5.61 -9.62
N VAL A 128 4.69 -6.34 -8.71
CA VAL A 128 3.64 -7.34 -9.03
C VAL A 128 2.63 -7.42 -7.89
N VAL A 129 1.35 -7.35 -8.25
CA VAL A 129 0.24 -7.67 -7.34
C VAL A 129 -0.76 -8.60 -8.02
N SER A 130 -1.15 -9.66 -7.31
CA SER A 130 -2.26 -10.52 -7.74
C SER A 130 -3.62 -9.87 -7.46
N GLY A 131 -4.49 -9.89 -8.46
CA GLY A 131 -5.92 -9.62 -8.31
C GLY A 131 -6.74 -10.91 -8.27
N VAL A 132 -8.05 -10.78 -8.49
CA VAL A 132 -8.97 -11.91 -8.71
C VAL A 132 -9.86 -11.52 -9.87
N THR A 133 -9.86 -12.33 -10.94
CA THR A 133 -10.56 -12.09 -12.22
C THR A 133 -9.86 -11.09 -13.14
N TRP A 134 -9.51 -11.56 -14.33
CA TRP A 134 -9.12 -10.71 -15.45
C TRP A 134 -10.39 -10.11 -16.06
N LEU A 135 -10.60 -8.80 -15.85
CA LEU A 135 -11.84 -8.11 -16.21
C LEU A 135 -11.94 -7.84 -17.71
N VAL A 136 -10.88 -7.28 -18.27
CA VAL A 136 -10.82 -6.86 -19.68
C VAL A 136 -9.58 -7.46 -20.32
N ARG A 137 -9.75 -8.11 -21.46
CA ARG A 137 -8.65 -8.69 -22.24
C ARG A 137 -8.85 -8.35 -23.71
N ASP A 138 -7.83 -7.77 -24.33
CA ASP A 138 -7.85 -7.34 -25.73
C ASP A 138 -9.03 -6.41 -26.05
N GLY A 139 -9.33 -5.50 -25.11
CA GLY A 139 -10.41 -4.50 -25.22
C GLY A 139 -11.82 -5.08 -25.12
N LYS A 140 -11.97 -6.34 -24.66
CA LYS A 140 -13.26 -7.01 -24.49
C LYS A 140 -13.43 -7.49 -23.07
N SER A 141 -14.69 -7.55 -22.63
CA SER A 141 -15.03 -8.14 -21.33
C SER A 141 -14.58 -9.60 -21.30
N TYR A 142 -13.77 -9.94 -20.30
CA TYR A 142 -13.24 -11.28 -20.04
C TYR A 142 -13.75 -11.83 -18.70
N VAL A 143 -14.67 -11.13 -18.03
CA VAL A 143 -15.16 -11.44 -16.67
C VAL A 143 -15.61 -12.89 -16.52
N GLN A 144 -16.40 -13.42 -17.47
CA GLN A 144 -16.91 -14.79 -17.36
C GLN A 144 -15.79 -15.83 -17.38
N GLN A 145 -14.82 -15.67 -18.27
CA GLN A 145 -13.70 -16.59 -18.41
C GLN A 145 -12.67 -16.37 -17.30
N GLY A 146 -12.33 -15.11 -17.00
CA GLY A 146 -11.44 -14.74 -15.91
C GLY A 146 -11.94 -15.20 -14.53
N TRP A 147 -13.26 -15.26 -14.31
CA TRP A 147 -13.83 -15.82 -13.08
C TRP A 147 -13.69 -17.34 -13.02
N ARG A 148 -13.84 -18.05 -14.14
CA ARG A 148 -13.62 -19.50 -14.23
C ARG A 148 -12.16 -19.89 -14.02
N GLU A 149 -11.24 -19.05 -14.47
CA GLU A 149 -9.80 -19.23 -14.32
C GLU A 149 -9.28 -18.82 -12.93
N ALA A 150 -10.04 -18.02 -12.18
CA ALA A 150 -9.60 -17.52 -10.88
C ALA A 150 -9.63 -18.61 -9.81
N ASN A 151 -8.59 -18.63 -8.98
CA ASN A 151 -8.63 -19.27 -7.68
C ASN A 151 -9.50 -18.42 -6.74
N THR A 152 -10.78 -18.76 -6.63
CA THR A 152 -11.78 -18.02 -5.85
C THR A 152 -11.73 -18.31 -4.34
N THR A 153 -10.86 -19.21 -3.89
CA THR A 153 -10.71 -19.52 -2.44
C THR A 153 -10.05 -18.38 -1.66
N VAL A 154 -9.40 -17.44 -2.35
CA VAL A 154 -8.68 -16.30 -1.77
C VAL A 154 -9.60 -15.15 -1.32
N GLN A 155 -10.89 -15.22 -1.68
CA GLN A 155 -11.90 -14.22 -1.31
C GLN A 155 -12.96 -14.83 -0.39
N THR A 156 -13.58 -13.99 0.44
CA THR A 156 -14.52 -14.43 1.50
C THR A 156 -15.99 -14.15 1.18
N SER A 157 -16.28 -13.66 -0.02
CA SER A 157 -17.63 -13.28 -0.49
C SER A 157 -18.41 -14.41 -1.20
N GLY A 158 -17.80 -15.61 -1.32
CA GLY A 158 -18.43 -16.80 -1.91
C GLY A 158 -18.64 -16.73 -3.42
N ASP A 159 -19.39 -17.70 -3.96
CA ASP A 159 -19.48 -17.99 -5.40
C ASP A 159 -20.12 -16.88 -6.25
N LYS A 160 -20.86 -15.97 -5.61
CA LYS A 160 -21.58 -14.87 -6.30
C LYS A 160 -20.77 -13.58 -6.37
N TYR A 161 -19.50 -13.59 -5.94
CA TYR A 161 -18.69 -12.37 -5.88
C TYR A 161 -18.63 -11.62 -7.21
N ALA A 162 -18.46 -12.30 -8.35
CA ALA A 162 -18.46 -11.65 -9.66
C ALA A 162 -19.75 -10.89 -10.00
N THR A 163 -20.91 -11.43 -9.58
CA THR A 163 -22.24 -10.85 -9.86
C THR A 163 -22.78 -9.95 -8.75
N ASN A 164 -22.14 -9.92 -7.58
CA ASN A 164 -22.58 -9.11 -6.46
C ASN A 164 -22.25 -7.64 -6.69
N LEU A 165 -23.22 -6.77 -6.39
CA LEU A 165 -22.93 -5.35 -6.21
C LEU A 165 -22.08 -5.19 -4.95
N ALA A 166 -20.97 -4.46 -5.09
CA ALA A 166 -20.02 -4.20 -4.03
C ALA A 166 -19.24 -2.92 -4.34
N SER A 167 -18.51 -2.41 -3.35
CA SER A 167 -17.38 -1.53 -3.63
C SER A 167 -16.34 -2.30 -4.44
N ARG A 168 -15.72 -1.65 -5.42
CA ARG A 168 -14.76 -2.28 -6.34
C ARG A 168 -13.54 -1.40 -6.51
N THR A 169 -12.38 -2.03 -6.64
CA THR A 169 -11.15 -1.37 -7.06
C THR A 169 -10.57 -2.17 -8.22
N ALA A 170 -10.13 -1.49 -9.27
CA ALA A 170 -9.54 -2.13 -10.44
C ALA A 170 -8.41 -1.28 -11.02
N VAL A 171 -7.49 -1.97 -11.67
CA VAL A 171 -6.39 -1.36 -12.42
C VAL A 171 -6.36 -1.92 -13.83
N GLY A 172 -6.14 -1.03 -14.80
CA GLY A 172 -6.09 -1.36 -16.21
C GLY A 172 -5.07 -0.53 -16.96
N VAL A 173 -4.85 -0.93 -18.21
CA VAL A 173 -3.87 -0.35 -19.13
C VAL A 173 -4.58 -0.12 -20.45
N ASP A 174 -4.41 1.08 -21.02
CA ASP A 174 -4.93 1.39 -22.35
C ASP A 174 -3.95 0.99 -23.47
N LYS A 175 -4.37 1.19 -24.72
CA LYS A 175 -3.55 0.86 -25.90
C LYS A 175 -2.23 1.64 -25.98
N ASP A 176 -2.13 2.77 -25.29
CA ASP A 176 -0.97 3.65 -25.29
C ASP A 176 -0.04 3.39 -24.09
N GLY A 177 -0.36 2.37 -23.26
CA GLY A 177 0.42 2.00 -22.08
C GLY A 177 0.17 2.88 -20.87
N ARG A 178 -0.91 3.67 -20.86
CA ARG A 178 -1.29 4.54 -19.75
C ARG A 178 -2.07 3.76 -18.70
N LEU A 179 -1.92 4.15 -17.44
CA LEU A 179 -2.63 3.52 -16.33
C LEU A 179 -4.06 4.07 -16.23
N ILE A 180 -5.01 3.17 -16.07
CA ILE A 180 -6.39 3.47 -15.70
C ILE A 180 -6.65 2.84 -14.33
N ILE A 181 -7.14 3.63 -13.37
CA ILE A 181 -7.60 3.13 -12.08
C ILE A 181 -9.08 3.47 -11.93
N LEU A 182 -9.84 2.50 -11.43
CA LEU A 182 -11.22 2.70 -11.00
C LEU A 182 -11.37 2.34 -9.54
N GLN A 183 -12.05 3.19 -8.81
CA GLN A 183 -12.58 2.91 -7.47
C GLN A 183 -14.08 3.21 -7.49
N ILE A 184 -14.88 2.30 -6.96
CA ILE A 184 -16.34 2.41 -6.93
C ILE A 184 -16.79 2.24 -5.48
N ASP A 185 -17.57 3.18 -4.98
CA ASP A 185 -18.18 3.08 -3.68
C ASP A 185 -19.36 2.12 -3.73
N GLY A 186 -19.48 1.28 -2.71
CA GLY A 186 -20.55 0.29 -2.67
C GLY A 186 -20.74 -0.29 -1.27
N SER A 187 -21.50 -1.38 -1.21
CA SER A 187 -21.59 -2.22 -0.03
C SER A 187 -22.17 -3.58 -0.41
N ILE A 188 -21.57 -4.64 0.13
CA ILE A 188 -22.09 -6.02 0.03
C ILE A 188 -23.21 -6.30 1.05
N ALA A 189 -23.65 -5.29 1.80
CA ALA A 189 -24.71 -5.43 2.80
C ALA A 189 -26.01 -5.98 2.20
N VAL A 190 -26.86 -6.56 3.05
CA VAL A 190 -28.15 -7.11 2.66
C VAL A 190 -29.23 -6.03 2.52
N GLY A 191 -30.26 -6.31 1.71
CA GLY A 191 -31.41 -5.42 1.53
C GLY A 191 -31.08 -4.15 0.74
N HIS A 192 -31.69 -3.03 1.15
CA HIS A 192 -31.59 -1.75 0.45
C HIS A 192 -30.20 -1.08 0.54
N LEU A 193 -29.30 -1.60 1.38
CA LEU A 193 -27.92 -1.12 1.49
C LEU A 193 -26.97 -1.77 0.47
N LYS A 194 -27.44 -2.76 -0.30
CA LYS A 194 -26.67 -3.38 -1.38
C LYS A 194 -26.51 -2.39 -2.53
N ARG A 195 -25.29 -1.92 -2.78
CA ARG A 195 -24.98 -0.92 -3.82
C ARG A 195 -23.56 -1.08 -4.36
N GLY A 196 -23.25 -0.35 -5.43
CA GLY A 196 -21.97 -0.43 -6.15
C GLY A 196 -22.13 -1.18 -7.47
N LEU A 197 -21.03 -1.73 -7.99
CA LEU A 197 -21.03 -2.43 -9.28
C LEU A 197 -20.69 -3.92 -9.13
N ASN A 198 -21.24 -4.73 -10.02
CA ASN A 198 -20.73 -6.07 -10.27
C ASN A 198 -19.51 -6.01 -11.22
N MET A 199 -18.81 -7.14 -11.42
CA MET A 199 -17.60 -7.16 -12.25
C MET A 199 -17.85 -6.91 -13.73
N PHE A 200 -19.04 -7.25 -14.25
CA PHE A 200 -19.40 -6.99 -15.65
C PHE A 200 -19.55 -5.49 -15.90
N GLN A 201 -20.32 -4.80 -15.04
CA GLN A 201 -20.48 -3.35 -15.10
C GLN A 201 -19.13 -2.63 -14.92
N LEU A 202 -18.27 -3.13 -14.04
CA LEU A 202 -16.92 -2.59 -13.85
C LEU A 202 -16.05 -2.77 -15.10
N ALA A 203 -16.12 -3.92 -15.76
CA ALA A 203 -15.40 -4.19 -17.01
C ALA A 203 -15.90 -3.31 -18.15
N ASP A 204 -17.21 -3.12 -18.28
CA ASP A 204 -17.81 -2.25 -19.28
C ASP A 204 -17.32 -0.81 -19.10
N LEU A 205 -17.33 -0.29 -17.87
CA LEU A 205 -16.82 1.05 -17.55
C LEU A 205 -15.31 1.21 -17.85
N LEU A 206 -14.50 0.16 -17.63
CA LEU A 206 -13.08 0.15 -18.00
C LEU A 206 -12.89 0.22 -19.53
N ILE A 207 -13.67 -0.56 -20.27
CA ILE A 207 -13.63 -0.60 -21.75
C ILE A 207 -14.06 0.76 -22.32
N GLU A 208 -15.16 1.32 -21.83
CA GLU A 208 -15.64 2.66 -22.20
C GLU A 208 -14.57 3.74 -21.98
N ASN A 209 -13.70 3.54 -21.00
CA ASN A 209 -12.59 4.45 -20.68
C ASN A 209 -11.26 4.12 -21.35
N GLY A 210 -11.25 3.13 -22.25
CA GLY A 210 -10.12 2.81 -23.13
C GLY A 210 -9.21 1.68 -22.63
N ALA A 211 -9.58 0.97 -21.56
CA ALA A 211 -8.77 -0.16 -21.09
C ALA A 211 -8.75 -1.28 -22.14
N VAL A 212 -7.55 -1.75 -22.47
CA VAL A 212 -7.34 -2.94 -23.31
C VAL A 212 -7.11 -4.16 -22.43
N HIS A 213 -6.44 -3.98 -21.29
CA HIS A 213 -6.33 -5.00 -20.25
C HIS A 213 -6.68 -4.41 -18.89
N ALA A 214 -7.38 -5.15 -18.03
CA ALA A 214 -7.65 -4.74 -16.66
C ALA A 214 -7.94 -5.91 -15.74
N ILE A 215 -7.61 -5.78 -14.47
CA ILE A 215 -7.87 -6.77 -13.42
C ILE A 215 -8.66 -6.16 -12.26
N ASN A 216 -9.43 -7.01 -11.58
CA ASN A 216 -10.09 -6.64 -10.33
C ASN A 216 -9.12 -6.86 -9.16
N LEU A 217 -8.97 -5.82 -8.34
CA LEU A 217 -8.21 -5.83 -7.09
C LEU A 217 -9.16 -6.09 -5.91
N ASP A 218 -8.65 -6.05 -4.67
CA ASP A 218 -9.50 -6.24 -3.50
C ASP A 218 -10.59 -5.16 -3.43
N GLY A 219 -11.79 -5.54 -2.97
CA GLY A 219 -12.99 -4.70 -2.99
C GLY A 219 -13.73 -4.71 -1.66
N GLY A 220 -15.04 -4.46 -1.71
CA GLY A 220 -15.86 -4.39 -0.50
C GLY A 220 -15.31 -3.38 0.51
N GLY A 221 -15.20 -3.79 1.78
CA GLY A 221 -14.68 -2.93 2.85
C GLY A 221 -13.23 -2.48 2.67
N SER A 222 -12.45 -3.20 1.85
CA SER A 222 -11.06 -2.84 1.53
C SER A 222 -10.95 -1.73 0.49
N SER A 223 -12.02 -1.47 -0.29
CA SER A 223 -11.98 -0.48 -1.38
C SER A 223 -11.76 0.93 -0.84
N ALA A 224 -10.60 1.50 -1.16
CA ALA A 224 -10.18 2.81 -0.69
C ALA A 224 -9.36 3.52 -1.77
N MET A 225 -9.54 4.84 -1.87
CA MET A 225 -8.71 5.74 -2.65
C MET A 225 -8.32 6.94 -1.80
N ALA A 226 -7.04 7.25 -1.77
CA ALA A 226 -6.49 8.42 -1.11
C ALA A 226 -5.76 9.32 -2.11
N ARG A 227 -5.88 10.63 -1.93
CA ARG A 227 -5.15 11.65 -2.68
C ARG A 227 -4.34 12.49 -1.70
N ASP A 228 -3.05 12.61 -1.95
CA ASP A 228 -2.11 13.30 -1.07
C ASP A 228 -2.23 12.86 0.40
N GLY A 229 -2.46 11.55 0.61
CA GLY A 229 -2.62 10.94 1.94
C GLY A 229 -4.00 11.13 2.59
N VAL A 230 -4.96 11.78 1.93
CA VAL A 230 -6.32 11.98 2.44
C VAL A 230 -7.29 11.04 1.71
N LEU A 231 -8.10 10.30 2.46
CA LEU A 231 -9.16 9.45 1.90
C LEU A 231 -10.19 10.30 1.15
N ILE A 232 -10.53 9.93 -0.08
CA ILE A 232 -11.46 10.70 -0.94
C ILE A 232 -12.72 9.95 -1.36
N ASN A 233 -12.90 8.69 -0.93
CA ASN A 233 -14.09 7.89 -1.22
C ASN A 233 -14.86 7.53 0.06
N TYR A 234 -16.02 6.89 -0.07
CA TYR A 234 -16.84 6.43 1.07
C TYR A 234 -16.69 4.91 1.31
N PRO A 235 -15.91 4.49 2.33
CA PRO A 235 -15.74 3.07 2.66
C PRO A 235 -17.04 2.39 3.07
N SER A 236 -17.08 1.06 3.01
CA SER A 236 -18.28 0.29 3.38
C SER A 236 -18.27 -0.29 4.80
N ASP A 237 -17.12 -0.32 5.48
CA ASP A 237 -17.05 -0.89 6.83
C ASP A 237 -17.70 0.03 7.86
N MET A 238 -18.59 -0.52 8.68
CA MET A 238 -19.34 0.23 9.72
C MET A 238 -19.18 -0.36 11.12
N ARG A 239 -18.45 -1.46 11.28
CA ARG A 239 -18.30 -2.18 12.56
C ARG A 239 -16.84 -2.53 12.84
N PRO A 240 -16.50 -2.94 14.06
CA PRO A 240 -15.18 -3.47 14.37
C PRO A 240 -14.79 -4.64 13.45
N PRO A 241 -13.48 -4.83 13.16
CA PRO A 241 -12.35 -4.10 13.74
C PRO A 241 -12.05 -2.74 13.07
N SER A 242 -12.66 -2.44 11.91
CA SER A 242 -12.34 -1.22 11.16
C SER A 242 -12.97 0.05 11.72
N CYS A 243 -14.12 -0.09 12.39
CA CYS A 243 -14.95 1.02 12.81
C CYS A 243 -15.46 0.86 14.24
N ASP A 244 -16.02 1.93 14.79
CA ASP A 244 -16.60 1.94 16.14
C ASP A 244 -17.79 0.96 16.26
N ALA A 245 -17.98 0.40 17.46
CA ALA A 245 -19.04 -0.57 17.73
C ALA A 245 -20.46 0.01 17.53
N SER A 246 -20.63 1.34 17.59
CA SER A 246 -21.93 2.01 17.40
C SER A 246 -22.59 1.78 16.05
N GLY A 247 -21.82 1.48 14.99
CA GLY A 247 -22.39 1.33 13.65
C GLY A 247 -22.82 2.63 12.97
N LYS A 248 -22.43 3.80 13.50
CA LYS A 248 -22.91 5.11 13.03
C LYS A 248 -22.05 5.75 11.95
N HIS A 249 -20.83 5.25 11.75
CA HIS A 249 -19.85 5.82 10.83
C HIS A 249 -19.38 4.78 9.82
N GLN A 250 -18.84 5.26 8.71
CA GLN A 250 -18.09 4.45 7.74
C GLN A 250 -16.61 4.68 7.97
N CYS A 251 -15.81 3.61 8.00
CA CYS A 251 -14.39 3.69 8.28
C CYS A 251 -13.57 2.94 7.23
N GLU A 252 -12.41 3.52 6.91
CA GLU A 252 -11.41 2.86 6.07
C GLU A 252 -10.85 1.61 6.78
N ARG A 253 -10.89 0.48 6.08
CA ARG A 253 -10.29 -0.78 6.53
C ARG A 253 -8.76 -0.72 6.42
N PRO A 254 -8.02 -1.17 7.44
CA PRO A 254 -6.60 -1.49 7.29
C PRO A 254 -6.41 -2.66 6.31
N VAL A 255 -5.63 -2.44 5.25
CA VAL A 255 -5.38 -3.40 4.16
C VAL A 255 -3.91 -3.82 4.13
N SER A 256 -3.60 -4.82 3.30
CA SER A 256 -2.23 -5.31 3.12
C SER A 256 -1.43 -4.42 2.16
N THR A 257 -1.62 -4.54 0.84
CA THR A 257 -0.83 -3.80 -0.15
C THR A 257 -1.58 -2.61 -0.73
N VAL A 258 -0.83 -1.59 -1.15
CA VAL A 258 -1.33 -0.33 -1.69
C VAL A 258 -0.63 -0.03 -3.01
N LEU A 259 -1.39 0.24 -4.07
CA LEU A 259 -0.82 0.74 -5.31
C LEU A 259 -0.67 2.26 -5.20
N CYS A 260 0.56 2.73 -5.21
CA CYS A 260 0.95 4.12 -5.03
C CYS A 260 1.34 4.74 -6.37
N VAL A 261 0.74 5.89 -6.69
CA VAL A 261 1.19 6.77 -7.77
C VAL A 261 1.90 7.97 -7.14
N HIS A 262 3.14 8.23 -7.54
CA HIS A 262 4.00 9.25 -6.95
C HIS A 262 4.79 10.01 -8.01
N GLU A 263 5.47 11.10 -7.62
CA GLU A 263 6.47 11.75 -8.48
C GLU A 263 7.75 10.93 -8.56
N LEU A 264 8.58 11.16 -9.57
CA LEU A 264 9.90 10.53 -9.62
C LEU A 264 10.70 10.87 -8.34
N PRO A 265 11.52 9.93 -7.83
CA PRO A 265 12.43 10.24 -6.74
C PRO A 265 13.32 11.43 -7.12
N GLU A 266 13.49 12.39 -6.20
CA GLU A 266 14.45 13.46 -6.39
C GLU A 266 15.86 12.86 -6.52
N ILE A 267 16.53 13.12 -7.64
CA ILE A 267 17.94 12.77 -7.78
C ILE A 267 18.71 13.78 -6.93
N VAL A 268 19.10 13.37 -5.73
CA VAL A 268 20.04 14.17 -4.93
C VAL A 268 21.42 14.02 -5.58
N GLU A 269 21.80 14.98 -6.42
CA GLU A 269 23.21 15.16 -6.78
C GLU A 269 23.97 15.44 -5.49
N GLN A 270 24.71 14.44 -4.99
CA GLN A 270 25.72 14.71 -3.97
C GLN A 270 26.76 15.61 -4.62
N ALA A 271 26.74 16.89 -4.25
CA ALA A 271 27.81 17.83 -4.57
C ALA A 271 29.12 17.26 -4.00
N VAL A 272 29.90 16.58 -4.83
CA VAL A 272 31.29 16.25 -4.55
C VAL A 272 32.04 17.58 -4.54
N GLY A 273 32.11 18.21 -3.37
CA GLY A 273 32.96 19.37 -3.16
C GLY A 273 34.41 18.98 -3.41
N GLN A 274 34.98 19.39 -4.54
CA GLN A 274 36.42 19.39 -4.73
C GLN A 274 37.03 20.39 -3.74
N PRO A 275 38.08 20.03 -2.98
CA PRO A 275 38.83 21.01 -2.21
C PRO A 275 39.63 21.88 -3.18
N SER A 276 39.28 23.16 -3.25
CA SER A 276 40.06 24.17 -3.96
C SER A 276 41.40 24.37 -3.24
N ASN A 277 42.47 23.90 -3.86
CA ASN A 277 43.84 24.21 -3.49
C ASN A 277 44.09 25.71 -3.70
N GLN A 278 44.26 26.47 -2.61
CA GLN A 278 44.91 27.77 -2.66
C GLN A 278 46.10 27.80 -1.70
N ASN A 279 47.20 28.29 -2.26
CA ASN A 279 48.54 28.40 -1.71
C ASN A 279 48.59 29.08 -0.33
N ALA A 280 49.29 28.47 0.62
CA ALA A 280 49.96 29.18 1.70
C ALA A 280 51.39 28.64 1.82
N MET A 281 52.35 29.46 1.39
CA MET A 281 53.78 29.23 1.54
C MET A 281 54.29 29.95 2.81
N LEU A 282 55.25 29.31 3.48
CA LEU A 282 56.22 29.82 4.47
C LEU A 282 55.75 30.13 5.91
N ALA A 283 56.13 29.22 6.82
CA ALA A 283 57.02 29.57 7.93
C ALA A 283 57.82 28.32 8.32
N GLY A 284 59.13 28.33 8.04
CA GLY A 284 60.05 27.30 8.48
C GLY A 284 60.68 27.66 9.83
N VAL A 285 60.73 26.70 10.75
CA VAL A 285 61.82 26.55 11.72
C VAL A 285 62.00 25.05 11.97
N ALA A 286 63.18 24.55 11.61
CA ALA A 286 63.64 23.20 11.93
C ALA A 286 63.99 23.11 13.42
N PHE A 287 63.73 21.97 14.08
CA PHE A 287 64.68 21.42 15.04
C PHE A 287 64.51 19.90 15.25
N LEU A 288 65.67 19.29 15.38
CA LEU A 288 66.06 17.89 15.45
C LEU A 288 65.44 17.06 16.60
N THR A 289 65.26 15.76 16.30
CA THR A 289 65.52 14.54 17.10
C THR A 289 65.18 14.50 18.60
N PHE A 290 64.51 13.44 19.04
CA PHE A 290 65.14 12.39 19.88
C PHE A 290 64.22 11.17 20.03
N ALA A 291 64.78 9.99 19.77
CA ALA A 291 64.26 8.71 20.21
C ALA A 291 64.94 8.30 21.53
N THR A 292 64.22 7.55 22.36
CA THR A 292 64.56 6.74 23.56
C THR A 292 63.59 7.11 24.69
N GLY A 293 62.99 6.22 25.47
CA GLY A 293 63.22 4.81 25.72
C GLY A 293 63.00 4.57 27.22
N CYS A 294 62.17 3.55 27.54
CA CYS A 294 62.33 2.64 28.68
C CYS A 294 61.84 2.98 30.12
N ILE A 295 61.27 1.91 30.73
CA ILE A 295 61.32 1.47 32.15
C ILE A 295 60.22 2.07 33.07
N SER A 296 59.12 1.35 33.37
CA SER A 296 58.92 0.28 34.41
C SER A 296 59.02 0.82 35.84
N ALA A 297 58.33 0.40 36.90
CA ALA A 297 57.29 -0.59 37.22
C ALA A 297 56.91 -0.36 38.73
N PHE A 298 55.97 -1.16 39.25
CA PHE A 298 55.59 -1.34 40.67
C PHE A 298 54.87 -0.16 41.35
N GLY A 299 53.71 -0.29 41.99
CA GLY A 299 53.16 -1.26 42.96
C GLY A 299 52.45 -0.36 44.01
N LEU A 300 51.47 -0.70 44.84
CA LEU A 300 50.93 -1.94 45.37
C LEU A 300 49.69 -1.53 46.22
N LEU A 301 48.62 -2.33 46.16
CA LEU A 301 47.63 -2.70 47.19
C LEU A 301 46.98 -1.66 48.18
N VAL A 302 45.63 -1.67 48.12
CA VAL A 302 44.64 -2.06 49.17
C VAL A 302 44.23 -1.06 50.27
N LEU A 303 42.91 -0.81 50.35
CA LEU A 303 42.03 -1.15 51.50
C LEU A 303 40.55 -0.74 51.22
N PHE A 304 39.67 -1.73 51.07
CA PHE A 304 38.23 -1.70 51.46
C PHE A 304 38.17 -2.04 52.97
N PRO A 305 37.10 -1.73 53.77
CA PRO A 305 35.71 -2.09 53.45
C PRO A 305 34.52 -1.33 54.12
N ASN A 306 33.31 -1.67 53.63
CA ASN A 306 31.98 -1.76 54.27
C ASN A 306 31.32 -0.54 54.97
N LEU A 307 30.09 -0.17 54.56
CA LEU A 307 28.82 -0.69 55.13
C LEU A 307 27.59 0.10 54.60
N MET A 308 26.60 -0.65 54.09
CA MET A 308 25.17 -0.30 53.90
C MET A 308 24.46 -0.07 55.26
N PRO A 309 23.19 0.43 55.40
CA PRO A 309 22.01 0.08 54.58
C PRO A 309 20.89 1.15 54.41
N GLY A 310 19.88 0.79 53.61
CA GLY A 310 18.79 1.66 53.14
C GLY A 310 17.56 1.83 54.05
N ARG A 311 16.46 2.34 53.47
CA ARG A 311 15.12 2.34 54.09
C ARG A 311 13.99 2.39 53.06
N LYS A 312 12.94 1.62 53.38
CA LYS A 312 11.65 1.39 52.71
C LYS A 312 10.54 2.34 53.22
N GLY A 313 9.43 2.40 52.46
CA GLY A 313 8.04 2.62 52.94
C GLY A 313 7.55 4.08 52.86
N MET A 314 6.27 4.41 52.65
CA MET A 314 4.99 3.70 52.78
C MET A 314 3.85 4.44 52.03
N ALA A 315 2.71 3.74 51.93
CA ALA A 315 1.43 4.05 51.28
C ALA A 315 0.59 5.21 51.84
N ARG A 316 -0.47 5.59 51.09
CA ARG A 316 -1.78 5.98 51.68
C ARG A 316 -2.96 5.72 50.72
N GLN A 317 -3.92 4.91 51.20
CA GLN A 317 -5.31 4.84 50.76
C GLN A 317 -6.06 6.14 51.10
N ILE A 318 -7.09 6.50 50.31
CA ILE A 318 -8.35 7.05 50.84
C ILE A 318 -9.53 6.44 50.04
N SER A 319 -10.47 5.89 50.81
CA SER A 319 -11.80 5.39 50.46
C SER A 319 -12.82 6.50 50.23
N GLY A 320 -13.87 6.22 49.46
CA GLY A 320 -15.09 7.01 49.43
C GLY A 320 -16.24 6.23 48.80
N GLU A 321 -17.01 5.53 49.63
CA GLU A 321 -18.34 5.03 49.30
C GLU A 321 -19.35 6.19 49.25
N SER A 322 -20.29 6.13 48.30
CA SER A 322 -21.67 6.53 48.56
C SER A 322 -22.59 5.73 47.63
N ALA A 323 -23.40 4.87 48.25
CA ALA A 323 -24.56 4.24 47.65
C ALA A 323 -25.80 5.10 47.91
N ALA A 324 -26.68 5.25 46.92
CA ALA A 324 -28.10 5.50 47.14
C ALA A 324 -28.93 4.92 45.98
N SER A 325 -29.69 3.89 46.35
CA SER A 325 -30.82 3.24 45.67
C SER A 325 -31.96 4.23 45.32
N SER A 326 -32.69 4.09 44.22
CA SER A 326 -34.02 3.45 44.11
C SER A 326 -34.72 4.10 42.88
N THR A 327 -35.70 3.55 42.15
CA THR A 327 -36.58 2.39 42.25
C THR A 327 -37.15 2.15 40.85
N ALA A 328 -37.41 0.88 40.52
CA ALA A 328 -38.25 0.47 39.41
C ALA A 328 -39.73 0.43 39.83
N ALA A 329 -40.62 0.64 38.86
CA ALA A 329 -41.97 0.09 38.79
C ALA A 329 -42.13 -0.48 37.38
#